data_AF-A0A7V2S7P2-F1
#
_entry.id   AF-A0A7V2S7P2-F1
#
_cell.length_a   1.000
_cell.length_b   1.000
_cell.length_c   1.000
_cell.angle_alpha   90.00
_cell.angle_beta   90.00
_cell.angle_gamma   90.00
#
_symmetry.space_group_name_H-M   'P 1'
#
loop_
_entity.id
_entity.type
_entity.pdbx_description
1 polymer ?
#
loop_
_entity_poly.entity_id
_entity_poly.type
_entity_poly.pdbx_seq_one_letter_code
_entity_poly.pdbx_strand_id
1 'polypeptide(L)'
;MTDNKNNMSKSYILFQVFKYTIYGILFYDLYLFFIDNLQTSETIFAGDVGLVDYLTVFSDSIDSAAWLLLVIIFELETFIMSDEKLLGFTQWILFFAKAICYFFILYAFYGFVDKLSVLLHTTAFKIDDVCQLVNSQYSYLVSLDDYQPINNTVCKLLNNQPLVQINGSNIIATQQALIEAQRLAWVDIINSADWILVVIILEVDVYLQLRGKLTGKIRKISTMIKPPLYGILFIDAIYWGIKGGPIDFWDAFLWLAAFFFIEMNIFEWHNETESERDTMPNESN
;
A
#
# COMPACT_ATOMS: atom_id res chain seq x y z
N MET A 1 -24.22 43.89 -1.15
CA MET A 1 -24.15 42.40 -1.15
C MET A 1 -22.73 41.99 -1.55
N THR A 2 -21.74 42.51 -0.83
CA THR A 2 -20.32 42.58 -1.25
C THR A 2 -19.41 42.27 -0.06
N ASP A 3 -19.81 41.31 0.77
CA ASP A 3 -19.05 40.95 1.98
C ASP A 3 -19.12 39.46 2.34
N ASN A 4 -19.30 38.59 1.34
CA ASN A 4 -19.37 37.14 1.58
C ASN A 4 -18.44 36.30 0.67
N LYS A 5 -17.40 36.92 0.09
CA LYS A 5 -16.38 36.21 -0.71
C LYS A 5 -15.02 36.08 0.00
N ASN A 6 -14.79 36.76 1.12
CA ASN A 6 -13.50 36.75 1.83
C ASN A 6 -13.36 35.64 2.89
N ASN A 7 -14.41 34.84 3.11
CA ASN A 7 -14.43 33.68 4.01
C ASN A 7 -14.64 32.36 3.24
N MET A 8 -14.17 32.26 1.98
CA MET A 8 -13.70 30.95 1.52
C MET A 8 -12.48 30.62 2.39
N SER A 9 -12.78 29.80 3.40
CA SER A 9 -12.33 29.92 4.78
C SER A 9 -10.88 29.50 4.94
N LYS A 10 -10.12 30.16 5.82
CA LYS A 10 -8.74 29.74 6.18
C LYS A 10 -8.64 28.24 6.48
N SER A 11 -9.70 27.64 7.03
CA SER A 11 -9.78 26.20 7.28
C SER A 11 -9.77 25.35 6.01
N TYR A 12 -10.42 25.79 4.94
CA TYR A 12 -10.40 25.11 3.64
C TYR A 12 -9.00 25.17 3.01
N ILE A 13 -8.36 26.35 3.03
CA ILE A 13 -6.98 26.50 2.53
C ILE A 13 -6.03 25.61 3.34
N LEU A 14 -6.17 25.61 4.68
CA LEU A 14 -5.35 24.77 5.55
C LEU A 14 -5.55 23.27 5.26
N PHE A 15 -6.79 22.84 5.05
CA PHE A 15 -7.11 21.47 4.66
C PHE A 15 -6.47 21.09 3.32
N GLN A 16 -6.59 21.94 2.29
CA GLN A 16 -5.97 21.69 0.99
C GLN A 16 -4.44 21.63 1.08
N VAL A 17 -3.83 22.58 1.81
CA VAL A 17 -2.37 22.57 2.05
C VAL A 17 -1.95 21.28 2.75
N PHE A 18 -2.69 20.85 3.78
CA PHE A 18 -2.41 19.60 4.47
C PHE A 18 -2.53 18.39 3.55
N LYS A 19 -3.62 18.27 2.77
CA LYS A 19 -3.84 17.21 1.79
C LYS A 19 -2.70 17.10 0.77
N TYR A 20 -2.35 18.20 0.11
CA TYR A 20 -1.27 18.21 -0.88
C TYR A 20 0.11 18.03 -0.24
N THR A 21 0.28 18.38 1.04
CA THR A 21 1.52 18.06 1.77
C THR A 21 1.64 16.55 1.95
N ILE A 22 0.57 15.86 2.33
CA ILE A 22 0.57 14.38 2.46
C ILE A 22 0.89 13.74 1.10
N TYR A 23 0.27 14.18 0.01
CA TYR A 23 0.58 13.66 -1.34
C TYR A 23 2.03 13.94 -1.74
N GLY A 24 2.57 15.11 -1.37
CA GLY A 24 3.97 15.45 -1.59
C GLY A 24 4.95 14.58 -0.80
N ILE A 25 4.60 14.20 0.42
CA ILE A 25 5.41 13.28 1.24
C ILE A 25 5.36 11.87 0.64
N LEU A 26 4.18 11.36 0.25
CA LEU A 26 4.07 10.06 -0.43
C LEU A 26 4.89 10.01 -1.74
N PHE A 27 4.90 11.10 -2.50
CA PHE A 27 5.78 11.20 -3.68
C PHE A 27 7.26 11.16 -3.31
N TYR A 28 7.63 11.77 -2.18
CA TYR A 28 9.00 11.71 -1.68
C TYR A 28 9.37 10.30 -1.19
N ASP A 29 8.47 9.58 -0.54
CA ASP A 29 8.69 8.19 -0.13
C ASP A 29 8.88 7.27 -1.35
N LEU A 30 8.08 7.46 -2.40
CA LEU A 30 8.31 6.81 -3.70
C LEU A 30 9.71 7.10 -4.27
N TYR A 31 10.17 8.35 -4.19
CA TYR A 31 11.52 8.70 -4.62
C TYR A 31 12.60 7.97 -3.80
N LEU A 32 12.42 7.84 -2.49
CA LEU A 32 13.34 7.09 -1.64
C LEU A 32 13.39 5.61 -2.02
N PHE A 33 12.25 4.96 -2.21
CA PHE A 33 12.18 3.56 -2.67
C PHE A 33 12.89 3.38 -4.02
N PHE A 34 12.71 4.33 -4.94
CA PHE A 34 13.35 4.26 -6.25
C PHE A 34 14.87 4.35 -6.16
N ILE A 35 15.41 5.22 -5.29
CA ILE A 35 16.86 5.34 -5.08
C ILE A 35 17.43 4.07 -4.43
N ASP A 36 16.73 3.49 -3.47
CA ASP A 36 17.15 2.24 -2.80
C ASP A 36 17.16 1.05 -3.78
N ASN A 37 16.11 0.93 -4.61
CA ASN A 37 16.03 -0.10 -5.65
C ASN A 37 17.13 0.09 -6.71
N LEU A 38 17.50 1.33 -7.07
CA LEU A 38 18.62 1.61 -7.98
C LEU A 38 19.95 1.11 -7.41
N GLN A 39 20.23 1.34 -6.12
CA GLN A 39 21.47 0.86 -5.49
C GLN A 39 21.53 -0.67 -5.47
N THR A 40 20.39 -1.31 -5.15
CA THR A 40 20.28 -2.77 -5.16
C THR A 40 20.48 -3.35 -6.57
N SER A 41 20.01 -2.66 -7.60
CA SER A 41 20.11 -3.08 -8.99
C SER A 41 21.55 -3.26 -9.48
N GLU A 42 22.50 -2.47 -8.96
CA GLU A 42 23.93 -2.56 -9.32
C GLU A 42 24.54 -3.91 -8.93
N THR A 43 24.00 -4.56 -7.89
CA THR A 43 24.48 -5.86 -7.41
C THR A 43 23.90 -7.05 -8.18
N ILE A 44 22.70 -6.89 -8.76
CA ILE A 44 21.94 -7.97 -9.40
C ILE A 44 22.15 -7.98 -10.92
N PHE A 45 22.33 -6.82 -11.56
CA PHE A 45 22.45 -6.69 -13.02
C PHE A 45 23.86 -6.99 -13.57
N ALA A 46 24.63 -7.86 -12.93
CA ALA A 46 25.97 -8.26 -13.36
C ALA A 46 26.00 -9.21 -14.60
N GLY A 47 24.86 -9.44 -15.27
CA GLY A 47 24.70 -10.37 -16.39
C GLY A 47 23.56 -9.98 -17.35
N ASP A 48 23.06 -10.93 -18.16
CA ASP A 48 21.90 -10.70 -19.04
C ASP A 48 20.63 -10.52 -18.19
N VAL A 49 20.03 -9.33 -18.27
CA VAL A 49 18.88 -8.94 -17.45
C VAL A 49 17.59 -9.08 -18.26
N GLY A 50 16.65 -9.85 -17.73
CA GLY A 50 15.29 -9.99 -18.29
C GLY A 50 14.30 -9.00 -17.68
N LEU A 51 13.12 -8.88 -18.30
CA LEU A 51 12.03 -8.02 -17.81
C LEU A 51 11.59 -8.41 -16.38
N VAL A 52 11.59 -9.70 -16.06
CA VAL A 52 11.22 -10.21 -14.72
C VAL A 52 12.19 -9.70 -13.66
N ASP A 53 13.49 -9.65 -13.95
CA ASP A 53 14.50 -9.17 -13.00
C ASP A 53 14.28 -7.69 -12.65
N TYR A 54 13.89 -6.87 -13.65
CA TYR A 54 13.50 -5.48 -13.39
C TYR A 54 12.25 -5.37 -12.52
N LEU A 55 11.22 -6.18 -12.79
CA LEU A 55 9.99 -6.17 -11.98
C LEU A 55 10.26 -6.61 -10.54
N THR A 56 11.18 -7.55 -10.33
CA THR A 56 11.56 -8.01 -9.00
C THR A 56 12.38 -6.95 -8.25
N VAL A 57 13.39 -6.34 -8.89
CA VAL A 57 14.27 -5.33 -8.25
C VAL A 57 13.53 -4.04 -7.91
N PHE A 58 12.61 -3.61 -8.78
CA PHE A 58 11.84 -2.38 -8.59
C PHE A 58 10.43 -2.63 -8.04
N SER A 59 10.17 -3.80 -7.46
CA SER A 59 8.83 -4.19 -7.02
C SER A 59 8.21 -3.15 -6.08
N ASP A 60 8.96 -2.68 -5.07
CA ASP A 60 8.47 -1.73 -4.07
C ASP A 60 8.16 -0.36 -4.68
N SER A 61 9.05 0.12 -5.57
CA SER A 61 8.84 1.37 -6.31
C SER A 61 7.63 1.30 -7.24
N ILE A 62 7.45 0.16 -7.92
CA ILE A 62 6.34 -0.06 -8.86
C ILE A 62 5.01 -0.08 -8.10
N ASP A 63 4.94 -0.78 -6.97
CA ASP A 63 3.74 -0.84 -6.14
C ASP A 63 3.38 0.55 -5.58
N SER A 64 4.36 1.24 -4.98
CA SER A 64 4.17 2.59 -4.44
C SER A 64 3.75 3.60 -5.53
N ALA A 65 4.33 3.50 -6.74
CA ALA A 65 3.93 4.32 -7.87
C ALA A 65 2.52 4.01 -8.37
N ALA A 66 2.12 2.73 -8.38
CA ALA A 66 0.77 2.31 -8.74
C ALA A 66 -0.27 2.88 -7.76
N TRP A 67 0.00 2.80 -6.45
CA TRP A 67 -0.84 3.40 -5.41
C TRP A 67 -0.92 4.92 -5.52
N LEU A 68 0.20 5.60 -5.72
CA LEU A 68 0.22 7.06 -5.84
C LEU A 68 -0.52 7.54 -7.10
N LEU A 69 -0.33 6.87 -8.23
CA LEU A 69 -1.06 7.16 -9.46
C LEU A 69 -2.56 6.93 -9.27
N LEU A 70 -2.95 5.88 -8.54
CA LEU A 70 -4.35 5.60 -8.23
C LEU A 70 -4.97 6.72 -7.37
N VAL A 71 -4.25 7.21 -6.34
CA VAL A 71 -4.69 8.36 -5.53
C VAL A 71 -4.85 9.61 -6.40
N ILE A 72 -3.90 9.89 -7.30
CA ILE A 72 -3.99 11.02 -8.23
C ILE A 72 -5.22 10.89 -9.13
N ILE A 73 -5.51 9.70 -9.65
CA ILE A 73 -6.69 9.46 -10.49
C ILE A 73 -7.97 9.66 -9.67
N PHE A 74 -8.05 9.12 -8.46
CA PHE A 74 -9.22 9.33 -7.60
C PHE A 74 -9.42 10.81 -7.25
N GLU A 75 -8.34 11.54 -6.95
CA GLU A 75 -8.40 12.99 -6.70
C GLU A 75 -8.89 13.75 -7.94
N LEU A 76 -8.43 13.33 -9.14
CA LEU A 76 -8.88 13.89 -10.41
C LEU A 76 -10.39 13.67 -10.62
N GLU A 77 -10.89 12.46 -10.36
CA GLU A 77 -12.30 12.11 -10.56
C GLU A 77 -13.24 12.69 -9.50
N THR A 78 -12.77 12.86 -8.27
CA THR A 78 -13.63 13.20 -7.12
C THR A 78 -13.61 14.68 -6.76
N PHE A 79 -12.57 15.42 -7.16
CA PHE A 79 -12.40 16.81 -6.72
C PHE A 79 -12.00 17.77 -7.84
N ILE A 80 -11.11 17.37 -8.76
CA ILE A 80 -10.55 18.31 -9.74
C ILE A 80 -11.41 18.42 -11.00
N MET A 81 -11.96 17.30 -11.48
CA MET A 81 -12.65 17.25 -12.77
C MET A 81 -14.17 17.34 -12.59
N SER A 82 -14.80 18.23 -13.36
CA SER A 82 -16.27 18.30 -13.47
C SER A 82 -16.82 17.08 -14.21
N ASP A 83 -17.98 16.58 -13.78
CA ASP A 83 -18.68 15.40 -14.32
C ASP A 83 -18.74 15.36 -15.87
N GLU A 84 -18.94 16.50 -16.53
CA GLU A 84 -19.01 16.62 -17.99
C GLU A 84 -17.70 16.25 -18.71
N LYS A 85 -16.54 16.45 -18.07
CA LYS A 85 -15.21 16.17 -18.62
C LYS A 85 -14.75 14.73 -18.36
N LEU A 86 -15.44 14.03 -17.46
CA LEU A 86 -15.20 12.61 -17.13
C LEU A 86 -15.84 11.64 -18.13
N LEU A 87 -16.44 12.15 -19.22
CA LEU A 87 -17.09 11.34 -20.25
C LEU A 87 -16.21 11.19 -21.50
N GLY A 88 -16.28 10.02 -22.15
CA GLY A 88 -15.66 9.78 -23.45
C GLY A 88 -14.19 9.33 -23.38
N PHE A 89 -13.31 9.96 -24.16
CA PHE A 89 -11.91 9.51 -24.30
C PHE A 89 -11.12 9.62 -22.98
N THR A 90 -11.36 10.68 -22.20
CA THR A 90 -10.76 10.86 -20.87
C THR A 90 -11.12 9.71 -19.94
N GLN A 91 -12.39 9.28 -19.94
CA GLN A 91 -12.86 8.14 -19.15
C GLN A 91 -12.08 6.86 -19.49
N TRP A 92 -11.82 6.63 -20.77
CA TRP A 92 -11.09 5.45 -21.22
C TRP A 92 -9.61 5.48 -20.82
N ILE A 93 -8.97 6.65 -20.89
CA ILE A 93 -7.61 6.84 -20.37
C ILE A 93 -7.54 6.54 -18.88
N LEU A 94 -8.44 7.15 -18.08
CA LEU A 94 -8.45 6.95 -16.63
C LEU A 94 -8.71 5.49 -16.28
N PHE A 95 -9.66 4.84 -16.97
CA PHE A 95 -9.92 3.42 -16.81
C PHE A 95 -8.68 2.55 -17.09
N PHE A 96 -7.98 2.79 -18.20
CA PHE A 96 -6.78 2.03 -18.54
C PHE A 96 -5.65 2.28 -17.53
N ALA A 97 -5.46 3.52 -17.10
CA ALA A 97 -4.46 3.87 -16.09
C ALA A 97 -4.74 3.15 -14.76
N LYS A 98 -6.00 3.15 -14.29
CA LYS A 98 -6.41 2.38 -13.11
C LYS A 98 -6.20 0.88 -13.29
N ALA A 99 -6.54 0.32 -14.46
CA ALA A 99 -6.35 -1.10 -14.73
C ALA A 99 -4.88 -1.52 -14.61
N ILE A 100 -3.95 -0.66 -15.05
CA ILE A 100 -2.51 -0.87 -14.87
C ILE A 100 -2.14 -0.78 -13.38
N CYS A 101 -2.63 0.21 -12.63
CA CYS A 101 -2.41 0.29 -11.19
C CYS A 101 -2.89 -0.98 -10.47
N TYR A 102 -4.12 -1.42 -10.74
CA TYR A 102 -4.70 -2.62 -10.12
C TYR A 102 -3.92 -3.88 -10.47
N PHE A 103 -3.39 -4.00 -11.69
CA PHE A 103 -2.54 -5.10 -12.06
C PHE A 103 -1.30 -5.18 -11.15
N PHE A 104 -0.61 -4.06 -10.93
CA PHE A 104 0.58 -4.02 -10.08
C PHE A 104 0.24 -4.24 -8.60
N ILE A 105 -0.85 -3.66 -8.10
CA ILE A 105 -1.32 -3.88 -6.71
C ILE A 105 -1.64 -5.36 -6.47
N LEU A 106 -2.33 -6.03 -7.41
CA LEU A 106 -2.62 -7.46 -7.32
C LEU A 106 -1.36 -8.31 -7.45
N TYR A 107 -0.38 -7.86 -8.23
CA TYR A 107 0.91 -8.53 -8.35
C TYR A 107 1.72 -8.42 -7.04
N ALA A 108 1.73 -7.26 -6.39
CA ALA A 108 2.34 -7.07 -5.07
C ALA A 108 1.65 -7.95 -4.01
N PHE A 109 0.31 -8.00 -4.01
CA PHE A 109 -0.45 -8.92 -3.15
C PHE A 109 -0.05 -10.38 -3.34
N TYR A 110 0.10 -10.82 -4.59
CA TYR A 110 0.61 -12.16 -4.89
C TYR A 110 2.02 -12.36 -4.33
N GLY A 111 2.90 -11.35 -4.41
CA GLY A 111 4.22 -11.37 -3.81
C GLY A 111 4.20 -11.60 -2.29
N PHE A 112 3.28 -10.97 -1.55
CA PHE A 112 3.12 -11.20 -0.11
C PHE A 112 2.68 -12.65 0.21
N VAL A 113 1.76 -13.19 -0.60
CA VAL A 113 1.32 -14.59 -0.47
C VAL A 113 2.47 -15.56 -0.76
N ASP A 114 3.24 -15.31 -1.81
CA ASP A 114 4.41 -16.12 -2.15
C ASP A 114 5.49 -16.06 -1.07
N LYS A 115 5.78 -14.86 -0.54
CA LYS A 115 6.72 -14.64 0.58
C LYS A 115 6.34 -15.49 1.79
N LEU A 116 5.07 -15.46 2.19
CA LEU A 116 4.59 -16.32 3.28
C LEU A 116 4.73 -17.80 2.94
N SER A 117 4.37 -18.21 1.71
CA SER A 117 4.52 -19.60 1.26
C SER A 117 5.97 -20.08 1.41
N VAL A 118 6.95 -19.27 1.01
CA VAL A 118 8.39 -19.57 1.17
C VAL A 118 8.76 -19.75 2.65
N LEU A 119 8.27 -18.87 3.53
CA LEU A 119 8.53 -18.95 4.98
C LEU A 119 7.86 -20.15 5.67
N LEU A 120 6.78 -20.69 5.11
CA LEU A 120 6.12 -21.88 5.64
C LEU A 120 6.84 -23.18 5.24
N HIS A 121 7.54 -23.18 4.10
CA HIS A 121 8.32 -24.31 3.64
C HIS A 121 9.70 -24.34 4.30
N THR A 122 9.83 -25.10 5.38
CA THR A 122 11.10 -25.21 6.11
C THR A 122 11.51 -26.64 6.39
N THR A 123 12.82 -26.85 6.50
CA THR A 123 13.41 -28.15 6.86
C THR A 123 14.39 -27.96 8.01
N ALA A 124 14.50 -28.95 8.90
CA ALA A 124 15.47 -28.91 9.99
C ALA A 124 16.91 -28.80 9.43
N PHE A 125 17.66 -27.81 9.90
CA PHE A 125 19.04 -27.59 9.50
C PHE A 125 19.97 -28.10 10.60
N LYS A 126 20.71 -29.15 10.30
CA LYS A 126 21.62 -29.80 11.27
C LYS A 126 23.06 -29.47 10.91
N ILE A 127 23.74 -28.78 11.83
CA ILE A 127 25.16 -28.48 11.74
C ILE A 127 25.77 -28.56 13.14
N ASP A 128 26.96 -29.13 13.25
CA ASP A 128 27.64 -29.31 14.54
C ASP A 128 28.27 -28.01 15.06
N ASP A 129 28.80 -27.18 14.15
CA ASP A 129 29.36 -25.87 14.46
C ASP A 129 28.93 -24.84 13.41
N VAL A 130 28.04 -23.93 13.82
CA VAL A 130 27.51 -22.87 12.94
C VAL A 130 28.62 -21.92 12.48
N CYS A 131 29.72 -21.80 13.23
CA CYS A 131 30.83 -20.91 12.85
C CYS A 131 31.61 -21.39 11.61
N GLN A 132 31.38 -22.63 11.14
CA GLN A 132 31.86 -23.07 9.84
C GLN A 132 31.19 -22.33 8.66
N LEU A 133 30.04 -21.70 8.90
CA LEU A 133 29.31 -20.94 7.88
C LEU A 133 29.78 -19.48 7.76
N VAL A 134 30.74 -19.04 8.58
CA VAL A 134 31.27 -17.67 8.49
C VAL A 134 31.97 -17.47 7.14
N ASN A 135 31.66 -16.36 6.46
CA ASN A 135 32.10 -16.05 5.09
C ASN A 135 31.61 -17.05 4.02
N SER A 136 30.61 -17.87 4.32
CA SER A 136 29.93 -18.69 3.32
C SER A 136 28.80 -17.90 2.63
N GLN A 137 28.08 -18.54 1.71
CA GLN A 137 26.90 -17.95 1.07
C GLN A 137 25.64 -18.01 1.96
N TYR A 138 25.77 -18.49 3.21
CA TYR A 138 24.65 -18.55 4.13
C TYR A 138 24.37 -17.21 4.81
N SER A 139 23.09 -16.88 4.85
CA SER A 139 22.55 -15.75 5.58
C SER A 139 21.63 -16.24 6.70
N TYR A 140 21.48 -15.41 7.72
CA TYR A 140 20.58 -15.62 8.84
C TYR A 140 19.41 -14.64 8.77
N LEU A 141 18.20 -15.16 8.97
CA LEU A 141 16.96 -14.37 9.07
C LEU A 141 16.90 -13.67 10.44
N VAL A 142 17.00 -12.34 10.45
CA VAL A 142 16.85 -11.52 11.66
C VAL A 142 15.37 -11.21 11.90
N SER A 143 14.72 -10.63 10.90
CA SER A 143 13.28 -10.35 10.85
C SER A 143 12.77 -10.52 9.42
N LEU A 144 11.48 -10.31 9.16
CA LEU A 144 10.95 -10.31 7.80
C LEU A 144 11.77 -9.30 6.95
N ASP A 145 12.20 -9.74 5.77
CA ASP A 145 13.03 -8.99 4.80
C ASP A 145 14.42 -8.51 5.29
N ASP A 146 14.84 -8.83 6.52
CA ASP A 146 16.19 -8.57 7.03
C ASP A 146 17.02 -9.86 7.10
N TYR A 147 17.89 -10.03 6.11
CA TYR A 147 18.81 -11.15 5.99
C TYR A 147 20.25 -10.68 6.15
N GLN A 148 20.95 -11.22 7.14
CA GLN A 148 22.33 -10.81 7.44
C GLN A 148 23.31 -11.95 7.23
N PRO A 149 24.53 -11.67 6.72
CA PRO A 149 25.55 -12.69 6.59
C PRO A 149 25.97 -13.25 7.95
N ILE A 150 26.28 -14.54 8.00
CA ILE A 150 26.76 -15.18 9.23
C ILE A 150 28.18 -14.70 9.52
N ASN A 151 28.35 -13.95 10.61
CA ASN A 151 29.63 -13.47 11.10
C ASN A 151 30.05 -14.15 12.41
N ASN A 152 31.24 -13.84 12.90
CA ASN A 152 31.81 -14.44 14.12
C ASN A 152 30.97 -14.23 15.39
N THR A 153 30.15 -13.19 15.45
CA THR A 153 29.27 -12.90 16.59
C THR A 153 27.97 -13.69 16.45
N VAL A 154 27.33 -13.61 15.28
CA VAL A 154 26.07 -14.30 14.97
C VAL A 154 26.24 -15.81 15.05
N CYS A 155 27.33 -16.36 14.50
CA CYS A 155 27.54 -17.80 14.52
C CYS A 155 27.59 -18.38 15.94
N LYS A 156 28.19 -17.65 16.90
CA LYS A 156 28.23 -18.05 18.32
C LYS A 156 26.86 -18.00 18.98
N LEU A 157 26.03 -17.01 18.62
CA LEU A 157 24.65 -16.89 19.11
C LEU A 157 23.76 -18.02 18.59
N LEU A 158 23.95 -18.41 17.33
CA LEU A 158 23.20 -19.48 16.68
C LEU A 158 23.71 -20.88 17.04
N ASN A 159 24.96 -20.99 17.51
CA ASN A 159 25.54 -22.29 17.79
C ASN A 159 24.75 -23.04 18.86
N ASN A 160 24.51 -24.34 18.64
CA ASN A 160 23.65 -25.19 19.47
C ASN A 160 22.16 -24.79 19.57
N GLN A 161 21.69 -23.85 18.75
CA GLN A 161 20.25 -23.57 18.64
C GLN A 161 19.60 -24.55 17.65
N PRO A 162 18.31 -24.87 17.82
CA PRO A 162 17.55 -25.54 16.77
C PRO A 162 17.37 -24.58 15.59
N LEU A 163 17.99 -24.93 14.47
CA LEU A 163 17.97 -24.14 13.24
C LEU A 163 17.10 -24.81 12.19
N VAL A 164 16.49 -23.97 11.36
CA VAL A 164 15.71 -24.38 10.20
C VAL A 164 16.24 -23.66 8.97
N GLN A 165 16.20 -24.36 7.84
CA GLN A 165 16.52 -23.84 6.52
C GLN A 165 15.23 -23.51 5.80
N ILE A 166 15.18 -22.34 5.16
CA ILE A 166 13.99 -21.84 4.49
C ILE A 166 14.03 -22.25 3.02
N ASN A 167 13.03 -23.02 2.58
CA ASN A 167 12.79 -23.42 1.20
C ASN A 167 14.04 -23.95 0.44
N GLY A 168 14.92 -24.69 1.12
CA GLY A 168 16.16 -25.20 0.53
C GLY A 168 17.18 -24.12 0.10
N SER A 169 16.95 -22.85 0.46
CA SER A 169 17.83 -21.73 0.18
C SER A 169 19.02 -21.68 1.15
N ASN A 170 19.98 -20.78 0.91
CA ASN A 170 21.08 -20.53 1.85
C ASN A 170 20.66 -19.64 3.04
N ILE A 171 19.36 -19.59 3.38
CA ILE A 171 18.85 -18.82 4.50
C ILE A 171 18.49 -19.77 5.64
N ILE A 172 19.08 -19.52 6.81
CA ILE A 172 18.78 -20.23 8.06
C ILE A 172 18.12 -19.29 9.07
N ALA A 173 17.29 -19.85 9.95
CA ALA A 173 16.60 -19.10 10.98
C ALA A 173 16.55 -19.88 12.29
N THR A 174 16.43 -19.16 13.40
CA THR A 174 15.95 -19.76 14.65
C THR A 174 14.44 -19.95 14.56
N GLN A 175 13.89 -20.89 15.32
CA GLN A 175 12.44 -21.11 15.37
C GLN A 175 11.67 -19.82 15.77
N GLN A 176 12.24 -19.03 16.68
CA GLN A 176 11.61 -17.79 17.14
C GLN A 176 11.60 -16.71 16.04
N ALA A 177 12.74 -16.47 15.37
CA ALA A 177 12.81 -15.51 14.28
C ALA A 177 11.86 -15.88 13.13
N LEU A 178 11.77 -17.17 12.80
CA LEU A 178 10.86 -17.65 11.77
C LEU A 178 9.39 -17.36 12.12
N ILE A 179 8.96 -17.62 13.35
CA ILE A 179 7.58 -17.38 13.77
C ILE A 179 7.24 -15.88 13.71
N GLU A 180 8.15 -15.01 14.14
CA GLU A 180 7.92 -13.56 14.08
C GLU A 180 7.89 -13.07 12.62
N ALA A 181 8.76 -13.57 11.75
CA ALA A 181 8.71 -13.26 10.32
C ALA A 181 7.42 -13.74 9.66
N GLN A 182 6.96 -14.96 9.98
CA GLN A 182 5.67 -15.48 9.49
C GLN A 182 4.48 -14.61 9.95
N ARG A 183 4.51 -14.09 11.18
CA ARG A 183 3.47 -13.18 11.69
C ARG A 183 3.46 -11.87 10.92
N LEU A 184 4.62 -11.26 10.70
CA LEU A 184 4.74 -10.05 9.88
C LEU A 184 4.24 -10.31 8.44
N ALA A 185 4.61 -11.45 7.84
CA ALA A 185 4.15 -11.79 6.49
C ALA A 185 2.63 -11.99 6.40
N TRP A 186 1.99 -12.49 7.46
CA TRP A 186 0.53 -12.52 7.55
C TRP A 186 -0.08 -11.13 7.64
N VAL A 187 0.55 -10.21 8.38
CA VAL A 187 0.11 -8.81 8.47
C VAL A 187 0.18 -8.15 7.10
N ASP A 188 1.24 -8.35 6.33
CA ASP A 188 1.35 -7.81 4.95
C ASP A 188 0.20 -8.28 4.05
N ILE A 189 -0.17 -9.58 4.13
CA ILE A 189 -1.29 -10.15 3.36
C ILE A 189 -2.62 -9.53 3.80
N ILE A 190 -2.87 -9.45 5.11
CA ILE A 190 -4.12 -8.89 5.65
C ILE A 190 -4.24 -7.42 5.25
N ASN A 191 -3.18 -6.64 5.43
CA ASN A 191 -3.13 -5.23 5.10
C ASN A 191 -3.39 -4.98 3.61
N SER A 192 -2.70 -5.70 2.73
CA SER A 192 -2.85 -5.56 1.29
C SER A 192 -4.25 -6.01 0.81
N ALA A 193 -4.79 -7.11 1.36
CA ALA A 193 -6.15 -7.54 1.06
C ALA A 193 -7.21 -6.50 1.49
N ASP A 194 -7.00 -5.88 2.65
CA ASP A 194 -7.89 -4.86 3.19
C ASP A 194 -7.88 -3.58 2.34
N TRP A 195 -6.69 -3.13 1.94
CA TRP A 195 -6.52 -2.02 1.00
C TRP A 195 -7.19 -2.27 -0.35
N ILE A 196 -7.06 -3.48 -0.91
CA ILE A 196 -7.76 -3.87 -2.15
C ILE A 196 -9.28 -3.75 -1.95
N LEU A 197 -9.81 -4.17 -0.80
CA LEU A 197 -11.23 -4.06 -0.51
C LEU A 197 -11.68 -2.61 -0.38
N VAL A 198 -10.91 -1.76 0.31
CA VAL A 198 -11.16 -0.31 0.41
C VAL A 198 -11.23 0.32 -0.98
N VAL A 199 -10.25 0.03 -1.85
CA VAL A 199 -10.22 0.53 -3.23
C VAL A 199 -11.42 0.06 -4.03
N ILE A 200 -11.82 -1.21 -3.92
CA ILE A 200 -13.02 -1.73 -4.60
C ILE A 200 -14.27 -0.95 -4.16
N ILE A 201 -14.41 -0.68 -2.86
CA ILE A 201 -15.55 0.07 -2.34
C ILE A 201 -15.52 1.51 -2.88
N LEU A 202 -14.36 2.16 -2.89
CA LEU A 202 -14.21 3.52 -3.43
C LEU A 202 -14.53 3.58 -4.93
N GLU A 203 -14.07 2.61 -5.71
CA GLU A 203 -14.37 2.54 -7.15
C GLU A 203 -15.87 2.37 -7.38
N VAL A 204 -16.53 1.52 -6.57
CA VAL A 204 -17.99 1.36 -6.61
C VAL A 204 -18.71 2.66 -6.22
N ASP A 205 -18.24 3.36 -5.19
CA ASP A 205 -18.81 4.64 -4.75
C ASP A 205 -18.71 5.68 -5.87
N VAL A 206 -17.53 5.88 -6.46
CA VAL A 206 -17.30 6.81 -7.58
C VAL A 206 -18.17 6.45 -8.78
N TYR A 207 -18.19 5.17 -9.16
CA TYR A 207 -19.00 4.69 -10.28
C TYR A 207 -20.51 4.91 -10.08
N LEU A 208 -21.01 4.66 -8.86
CA LEU A 208 -22.43 4.88 -8.55
C LEU A 208 -22.77 6.37 -8.44
N GLN A 209 -21.84 7.18 -7.95
CA GLN A 209 -21.99 8.63 -7.83
C GLN A 209 -22.06 9.28 -9.23
N LEU A 210 -21.17 8.93 -10.17
CA LEU A 210 -21.24 9.36 -11.58
C LEU A 210 -22.57 9.04 -12.27
N ARG A 211 -23.26 7.99 -11.82
CA ARG A 211 -24.57 7.58 -12.37
C ARG A 211 -25.77 8.13 -11.60
N GLY A 212 -25.54 8.96 -10.57
CA GLY A 212 -26.58 9.45 -9.67
C GLY A 212 -27.28 8.33 -8.87
N LYS A 213 -26.67 7.15 -8.77
CA LYS A 213 -27.24 5.93 -8.16
C LYS A 213 -26.71 5.65 -6.76
N LEU A 214 -25.78 6.45 -6.25
CA LEU A 214 -25.31 6.36 -4.86
C LEU A 214 -26.44 6.83 -3.92
N THR A 215 -27.40 5.94 -3.69
CA THR A 215 -28.63 6.21 -2.94
C THR A 215 -28.48 5.81 -1.47
N GLY A 216 -29.32 6.36 -0.60
CA GLY A 216 -29.18 6.25 0.86
C GLY A 216 -28.94 4.85 1.43
N LYS A 217 -29.49 3.78 0.83
CA LYS A 217 -29.20 2.40 1.27
C LYS A 217 -27.78 1.96 0.91
N ILE A 218 -27.33 2.17 -0.32
CA ILE A 218 -25.99 1.77 -0.78
C ILE A 218 -24.93 2.61 -0.08
N ARG A 219 -25.17 3.92 0.03
CA ARG A 219 -24.31 4.85 0.79
C ARG A 219 -24.14 4.38 2.23
N LYS A 220 -25.24 4.04 2.92
CA LYS A 220 -25.18 3.55 4.31
C LYS A 220 -24.37 2.27 4.45
N ILE A 221 -24.44 1.35 3.48
CA ILE A 221 -23.63 0.14 3.48
C ILE A 221 -22.14 0.50 3.33
N SER A 222 -21.79 1.33 2.35
CA SER A 222 -20.40 1.79 2.15
C SER A 222 -19.84 2.45 3.42
N THR A 223 -20.57 3.41 4.01
CA THR A 223 -20.17 4.10 5.24
C THR A 223 -20.07 3.17 6.47
N MET A 224 -20.76 2.02 6.47
CA MET A 224 -20.70 1.06 7.58
C MET A 224 -19.56 0.06 7.43
N ILE A 225 -19.19 -0.31 6.21
CA ILE A 225 -18.13 -1.29 5.94
C ILE A 225 -16.74 -0.66 6.07
N LYS A 226 -16.56 0.60 5.68
CA LYS A 226 -15.24 1.25 5.70
C LYS A 226 -14.59 1.36 7.09
N PRO A 227 -15.30 1.77 8.17
CA PRO A 227 -14.68 1.93 9.49
C PRO A 227 -13.97 0.67 10.04
N PRO A 228 -14.53 -0.56 9.97
CA PRO A 228 -13.79 -1.73 10.41
C PRO A 228 -12.56 -2.03 9.54
N LEU A 229 -12.59 -1.76 8.22
CA LEU A 229 -11.42 -1.89 7.34
C LEU A 229 -10.31 -0.92 7.77
N TYR A 230 -10.64 0.38 7.87
CA TYR A 230 -9.67 1.36 8.40
C TYR A 230 -9.18 1.04 9.81
N GLY A 231 -10.01 0.40 10.64
CA GLY A 231 -9.61 -0.10 11.95
C GLY A 231 -8.56 -1.21 11.88
N ILE A 232 -8.70 -2.16 10.94
CA ILE A 232 -7.73 -3.23 10.70
C ILE A 232 -6.42 -2.63 10.18
N LEU A 233 -6.49 -1.80 9.13
CA LEU A 233 -5.32 -1.08 8.59
C LEU A 233 -4.54 -0.30 9.67
N PHE A 234 -5.26 0.36 10.58
CA PHE A 234 -4.64 1.09 11.68
C PHE A 234 -3.98 0.18 12.72
N ILE A 235 -4.57 -0.98 13.02
CA ILE A 235 -3.96 -1.99 13.89
C ILE A 235 -2.69 -2.56 13.25
N ASP A 236 -2.73 -2.85 11.95
CA ASP A 236 -1.56 -3.34 11.20
C ASP A 236 -0.44 -2.31 11.20
N ALA A 237 -0.75 -1.03 10.98
CA ALA A 237 0.22 0.05 11.08
C ALA A 237 0.89 0.07 12.45
N ILE A 238 0.12 0.01 13.54
CA ILE A 238 0.67 -0.06 14.92
C ILE A 238 1.56 -1.28 15.09
N TYR A 239 1.16 -2.44 14.55
CA TYR A 239 1.93 -3.66 14.63
C TYR A 239 3.30 -3.51 13.96
N TRP A 240 3.35 -2.97 12.74
CA TRP A 240 4.60 -2.63 12.06
C TRP A 240 5.44 -1.64 12.86
N GLY A 241 4.84 -0.58 13.41
CA GLY A 241 5.55 0.38 14.25
C GLY A 241 6.24 -0.23 15.48
N ILE A 242 5.72 -1.35 15.99
CA ILE A 242 6.30 -2.09 17.13
C ILE A 242 7.33 -3.14 16.67
N LYS A 243 7.09 -3.80 15.52
CA LYS A 243 7.81 -5.02 15.10
C LYS A 243 8.75 -4.85 13.92
N GLY A 244 8.43 -3.96 12.99
CA GLY A 244 9.34 -3.46 11.96
C GLY A 244 10.07 -2.25 12.52
N GLY A 245 9.71 -1.06 12.06
CA GLY A 245 10.24 0.20 12.59
C GLY A 245 9.27 1.40 12.51
N PRO A 246 9.70 2.56 13.03
CA PRO A 246 8.90 3.78 13.00
C PRO A 246 8.55 4.28 11.58
N ILE A 247 9.37 3.92 10.59
CA ILE A 247 9.16 4.32 9.19
C ILE A 247 7.97 3.59 8.56
N ASP A 248 7.79 2.30 8.87
CA ASP A 248 6.68 1.49 8.36
C ASP A 248 5.32 1.99 8.88
N PHE A 249 5.27 2.37 10.16
CA PHE A 249 4.09 3.03 10.73
C PHE A 249 3.80 4.37 10.06
N TRP A 250 4.86 5.15 9.81
CA TRP A 250 4.73 6.48 9.21
C TRP A 250 4.18 6.40 7.79
N ASP A 251 4.73 5.52 6.94
CA ASP A 251 4.24 5.29 5.58
C ASP A 251 2.77 4.83 5.59
N ALA A 252 2.44 3.82 6.40
CA ALA A 252 1.06 3.34 6.53
C ALA A 252 0.08 4.44 6.99
N PHE A 253 0.52 5.32 7.90
CA PHE A 253 -0.26 6.47 8.33
C PHE A 253 -0.51 7.48 7.20
N LEU A 254 0.48 7.75 6.35
CA LEU A 254 0.32 8.63 5.20
C LEU A 254 -0.69 8.09 4.19
N TRP A 255 -0.66 6.78 3.92
CA TRP A 255 -1.65 6.13 3.05
C TRP A 255 -3.07 6.21 3.63
N LEU A 256 -3.23 5.95 4.94
CA LEU A 256 -4.50 6.14 5.63
C LEU A 256 -5.03 7.58 5.47
N ALA A 257 -4.17 8.58 5.67
CA ALA A 257 -4.53 9.99 5.50
C ALA A 257 -4.90 10.32 4.05
N ALA A 258 -4.15 9.83 3.07
CA ALA A 258 -4.41 10.06 1.66
C ALA A 258 -5.76 9.52 1.22
N PHE A 259 -6.08 8.26 1.56
CA PHE A 259 -7.37 7.68 1.24
C PHE A 259 -8.53 8.32 2.01
N PHE A 260 -8.30 8.75 3.25
CA PHE A 260 -9.28 9.54 3.99
C PHE A 260 -9.66 10.84 3.26
N PHE A 261 -8.71 11.51 2.60
CA PHE A 261 -9.02 12.69 1.79
C PHE A 261 -9.86 12.36 0.57
N ILE A 262 -9.56 11.25 -0.12
CA ILE A 262 -10.38 10.77 -1.24
C ILE A 262 -11.82 10.52 -0.78
N GLU A 263 -12.01 9.89 0.39
CA GLU A 263 -13.36 9.67 0.94
C GLU A 263 -14.09 10.98 1.21
N MET A 264 -13.38 11.97 1.76
CA MET A 264 -13.94 13.29 2.05
C MET A 264 -14.39 13.98 0.77
N ASN A 265 -13.58 13.91 -0.30
CA ASN A 265 -13.96 14.46 -1.61
C ASN A 265 -15.26 13.82 -2.13
N ILE A 266 -15.39 12.48 -2.05
CA ILE A 266 -16.61 11.76 -2.46
C ILE A 266 -17.82 12.21 -1.63
N PHE A 267 -17.63 12.38 -0.32
CA PHE A 267 -18.70 12.83 0.58
C PHE A 267 -19.15 14.27 0.26
N GLU A 268 -18.21 15.18 0.02
CA GLU A 268 -18.51 16.56 -0.40
C GLU A 268 -19.25 16.59 -1.74
N TRP A 269 -18.72 15.90 -2.76
CA TRP A 269 -19.34 15.79 -4.08
C TRP A 269 -20.77 15.24 -4.01
N HIS A 270 -21.01 14.25 -3.15
CA HIS A 270 -22.35 13.75 -2.93
C HIS A 270 -23.31 14.80 -2.33
N ASN A 271 -22.89 15.54 -1.31
CA ASN A 271 -23.72 16.57 -0.69
C ASN A 271 -24.05 17.70 -1.68
N GLU A 272 -23.11 18.07 -2.56
CA GLU A 272 -23.33 19.04 -3.63
C GLU A 272 -24.41 18.53 -4.61
N THR A 273 -24.29 17.29 -5.09
CA THR A 273 -25.29 16.71 -6.01
C THR A 273 -26.69 16.53 -5.38
N GLU A 274 -26.81 16.21 -4.08
CA GLU A 274 -28.11 16.19 -3.38
C GLU A 274 -28.69 17.61 -3.28
N SER A 275 -27.87 18.61 -2.95
CA SER A 275 -28.31 20.01 -2.83
C SER A 275 -28.78 20.60 -4.17
N GLU A 276 -28.10 20.28 -5.26
CA GLU A 276 -28.53 20.66 -6.61
C GLU A 276 -29.86 20.01 -6.99
N ARG A 277 -30.06 18.73 -6.66
CA ARG A 277 -31.33 18.03 -6.93
C ARG A 277 -32.50 18.63 -6.15
N ASP A 278 -32.28 19.05 -4.90
CA ASP A 278 -33.31 19.64 -4.06
C ASP A 278 -33.66 21.09 -4.45
N THR A 279 -32.76 21.78 -5.16
CA THR A 279 -32.95 23.18 -5.60
C THR A 279 -33.55 23.31 -7.00
N MET A 280 -33.50 22.27 -7.83
CA MET A 280 -34.22 22.23 -9.10
C MET A 280 -35.71 21.91 -8.85
N PRO A 281 -36.66 22.80 -9.21
CA PRO A 281 -38.07 22.49 -9.09
C PRO A 281 -38.39 21.28 -9.96
N ASN A 282 -39.18 20.36 -9.42
CA ASN A 282 -39.69 19.19 -10.12
C ASN A 282 -40.42 19.67 -11.40
N GLU A 283 -39.74 19.70 -12.55
CA GLU A 283 -40.40 19.81 -13.85
C GLU A 283 -41.04 18.45 -14.14
N SER A 284 -42.12 18.18 -13.41
CA SER A 284 -43.09 17.18 -13.77
C SER A 284 -43.89 17.71 -14.96
N ASN A 285 -43.67 17.13 -16.14
CA ASN A 285 -44.70 16.86 -17.15
C ASN A 285 -44.23 15.73 -18.07
#